data_AF-A0A3D4PS39-F1
#
_entry.id   AF-A0A3D4PS39-F1
#
_cell.length_a   1.000
_cell.length_b   1.000
_cell.length_c   1.000
_cell.angle_alpha   90.00
_cell.angle_beta   90.00
_cell.angle_gamma   90.00
#
_symmetry.space_group_name_H-M   'P 1'
#
loop_
_entity.id
_entity.type
_entity.pdbx_description
1 polymer ?
#
loop_
_entity_poly.entity_id
_entity_poly.type
_entity_poly.pdbx_seq_one_letter_code
_entity_poly.pdbx_strand_id
1 'polypeptide(L)'
;MNWLLPVFFCFRGLLSNGGWESLALMMFSPIIIPVFGLLGSLPRFILRKRGHTTAPGPIVWLLFLYGWSWFVAPMTIPGTTDSSPLPSLLHSFVGQPLSDKYQGVIFVGSLVVGTLAWLAVLILSALLDPQPQSGAHRWTTVSWIAALVVPVLFVVATMVGVQVTAVSPDSDFETNAAATERPLKEQGALMLERYERVQESVSEVRAQMADDDWTMTGGPSGLSSDCRSLYMECYFFDVDFMHPTAGAGVDRRELVAQVEELGWFENEQGLLIDEDGTELSLTVYDDGRLLLRVESDWWWGSSFTLQEELSGGVERYDPDAEPETFTDDEWPSL
;
A
#
# COMPACT_ATOMS: atom_id res chain seq x y z
N MET A 1 -29.47 7.99 -7.57
CA MET A 1 -28.27 7.34 -6.96
C MET A 1 -28.05 5.92 -7.46
N ASN A 2 -29.03 5.02 -7.40
CA ASN A 2 -28.82 3.59 -7.71
C ASN A 2 -28.12 3.27 -9.03
N TRP A 3 -28.33 4.07 -10.08
CA TRP A 3 -27.67 3.91 -11.37
C TRP A 3 -26.40 4.76 -11.51
N LEU A 4 -26.31 5.88 -10.79
CA LEU A 4 -25.17 6.79 -10.88
C LEU A 4 -23.94 6.23 -10.16
N LEU A 5 -24.13 5.54 -9.04
CA LEU A 5 -23.02 4.94 -8.29
C LEU A 5 -22.26 3.86 -9.08
N PRO A 6 -22.91 2.85 -9.69
CA PRO A 6 -22.19 1.87 -10.50
C PRO A 6 -21.61 2.48 -11.78
N VAL A 7 -22.25 3.51 -12.36
CA VAL A 7 -21.65 4.27 -13.47
C VAL A 7 -20.37 4.97 -13.00
N PHE A 8 -20.41 5.69 -11.88
CA PHE A 8 -19.22 6.31 -11.30
C PHE A 8 -18.14 5.27 -11.00
N PHE A 9 -18.50 4.13 -10.41
CA PHE A 9 -17.57 3.03 -10.14
C PHE A 9 -16.87 2.54 -11.41
N CYS A 10 -17.63 2.25 -12.47
CA CYS A 10 -17.09 1.71 -13.71
C CYS A 10 -16.28 2.74 -14.52
N PHE A 11 -16.64 4.02 -14.41
CA PHE A 11 -16.02 5.10 -15.20
C PHE A 11 -15.10 6.02 -14.39
N ARG A 12 -14.83 5.71 -13.11
CA ARG A 12 -13.88 6.46 -12.27
C ARG A 12 -12.51 6.60 -12.95
N GLY A 13 -12.14 5.60 -13.73
CA GLY A 13 -10.91 5.53 -14.50
C GLY A 13 -10.74 6.60 -15.57
N LEU A 14 -11.85 7.22 -16.03
CA LEU A 14 -11.79 8.36 -16.94
C LEU A 14 -11.44 9.67 -16.21
N LEU A 15 -11.66 9.71 -14.90
CA LEU A 15 -11.36 10.86 -14.05
C LEU A 15 -9.99 10.71 -13.38
N SER A 16 -9.46 9.48 -13.30
CA SER A 16 -8.11 9.19 -12.82
C SER A 16 -7.16 9.02 -14.00
N ASN A 17 -5.86 8.90 -13.73
CA ASN A 17 -4.82 8.67 -14.73
C ASN A 17 -4.91 7.29 -15.46
N GLY A 18 -6.07 6.62 -15.46
CA GLY A 18 -6.28 5.32 -16.09
C GLY A 18 -5.92 4.12 -15.22
N GLY A 19 -5.55 3.00 -15.88
CA GLY A 19 -5.10 1.74 -15.24
C GLY A 19 -5.80 0.49 -15.77
N TRP A 20 -5.21 -0.69 -15.53
CA TRP A 20 -5.76 -1.99 -15.91
C TRP A 20 -7.10 -2.27 -15.24
N GLU A 21 -7.29 -1.86 -13.98
CA GLU A 21 -8.55 -2.00 -13.26
C GLU A 21 -9.65 -1.17 -13.89
N SER A 22 -9.31 0.06 -14.29
CA SER A 22 -10.23 0.96 -14.98
C SER A 22 -10.71 0.37 -16.31
N LEU A 23 -9.78 -0.23 -17.06
CA LEU A 23 -10.09 -0.91 -18.32
C LEU A 23 -11.00 -2.13 -18.09
N ALA A 24 -10.68 -2.97 -17.11
CA ALA A 24 -11.50 -4.12 -16.74
C ALA A 24 -12.92 -3.68 -16.32
N LEU A 25 -13.04 -2.64 -15.49
CA LEU A 25 -14.32 -2.09 -15.05
C LEU A 25 -15.15 -1.53 -16.21
N MET A 26 -14.52 -0.86 -17.18
CA MET A 26 -15.20 -0.40 -18.39
C MET A 26 -15.66 -1.56 -19.27
N MET A 27 -14.80 -2.57 -19.47
CA MET A 27 -15.11 -3.76 -20.27
C MET A 27 -16.30 -4.54 -19.69
N PHE A 28 -16.34 -4.73 -18.37
CA PHE A 28 -17.43 -5.42 -17.68
C PHE A 28 -18.61 -4.50 -17.32
N SER A 29 -18.53 -3.20 -17.63
CA SER A 29 -19.59 -2.23 -17.32
C SER A 29 -20.99 -2.61 -17.83
N PRO A 30 -21.18 -3.25 -19.00
CA PRO A 30 -22.51 -3.67 -19.46
C PRO A 30 -23.17 -4.71 -18.55
N ILE A 31 -22.39 -5.42 -17.72
CA ILE A 31 -22.89 -6.41 -16.76
C ILE A 31 -22.94 -5.81 -15.35
N ILE A 32 -21.86 -5.14 -14.92
CA ILE A 32 -21.74 -4.57 -13.57
C ILE A 32 -22.83 -3.52 -13.33
N ILE A 33 -23.05 -2.60 -14.28
CA ILE A 33 -24.00 -1.50 -14.09
C ILE A 33 -25.44 -2.00 -13.92
N PRO A 34 -25.96 -2.91 -14.77
CA PRO A 34 -27.28 -3.49 -14.55
C PRO A 34 -27.40 -4.28 -13.25
N VAL A 35 -26.42 -5.12 -12.91
CA VAL A 35 -26.48 -5.95 -11.70
C VAL A 35 -26.54 -5.08 -10.44
N PHE A 36 -25.63 -4.12 -10.30
CA PHE A 36 -25.62 -3.21 -9.15
C PHE A 36 -26.82 -2.25 -9.15
N GLY A 37 -27.25 -1.77 -10.32
CA GLY A 37 -28.45 -0.94 -10.46
C GLY A 37 -29.72 -1.68 -10.00
N LEU A 38 -29.84 -2.95 -10.36
CA LEU A 38 -30.94 -3.82 -9.92
C LEU A 38 -30.87 -4.11 -8.42
N LEU A 39 -29.70 -4.48 -7.89
CA LEU A 39 -29.49 -4.70 -6.45
C LEU A 39 -29.82 -3.44 -5.62
N GLY A 40 -29.39 -2.26 -6.08
CA GLY A 40 -29.73 -0.99 -5.45
C GLY A 40 -31.22 -0.65 -5.53
N SER A 41 -31.93 -1.15 -6.55
CA SER A 41 -33.38 -0.94 -6.72
C SER A 41 -34.26 -1.85 -5.84
N LEU A 42 -33.70 -2.94 -5.30
CA LEU A 42 -34.43 -3.94 -4.52
C LEU A 42 -35.19 -3.37 -3.31
N PRO A 43 -34.62 -2.49 -2.46
CA PRO A 43 -35.36 -1.89 -1.35
C PRO A 43 -36.60 -1.11 -1.81
N ARG A 44 -36.48 -0.38 -2.93
CA ARG A 44 -37.59 0.41 -3.48
C ARG A 44 -38.73 -0.49 -3.96
N PHE A 45 -38.40 -1.64 -4.54
CA PHE A 45 -39.39 -2.63 -4.95
C PHE A 45 -40.16 -3.19 -3.74
N ILE A 46 -39.45 -3.55 -2.67
CA ILE A 46 -40.05 -4.04 -1.42
C ILE A 46 -40.97 -2.97 -0.80
N LEU A 47 -40.49 -1.73 -0.68
CA LEU A 47 -41.27 -0.62 -0.12
C LEU A 47 -42.55 -0.36 -0.91
N ARG A 48 -42.47 -0.31 -2.25
CA ARG A 48 -43.63 -0.14 -3.13
C ARG A 48 -44.63 -1.28 -2.99
N LYS A 49 -44.16 -2.52 -2.94
CA LYS A 49 -45.02 -3.71 -2.77
C LYS A 49 -45.78 -3.66 -1.43
N ARG A 50 -45.19 -3.06 -0.40
CA ARG A 50 -45.80 -2.85 0.92
C ARG A 50 -46.66 -1.58 1.03
N GLY A 51 -46.86 -0.84 -0.06
CA GLY A 51 -47.73 0.33 -0.10
C GLY A 51 -47.08 1.64 0.36
N HIS A 52 -45.76 1.68 0.55
CA HIS A 52 -45.05 2.93 0.83
C HIS A 52 -44.99 3.82 -0.42
N THR A 53 -45.44 5.06 -0.30
CA THR A 53 -45.38 6.07 -1.38
C THR A 53 -44.08 6.87 -1.36
N THR A 54 -43.47 7.01 -0.19
CA THR A 54 -42.20 7.73 0.05
C THR A 54 -41.28 6.88 0.93
N ALA A 55 -39.98 7.15 0.89
CA ALA A 55 -39.02 6.44 1.74
C ALA A 55 -39.21 6.87 3.21
N PRO A 56 -39.38 5.92 4.15
CA PRO A 56 -39.42 6.21 5.58
C PRO A 56 -38.16 6.96 6.05
N GLY A 57 -38.30 7.88 7.01
CA GLY A 57 -37.20 8.70 7.52
C GLY A 57 -35.92 7.91 7.90
N PRO A 58 -36.03 6.80 8.65
CA PRO A 58 -34.88 5.95 8.97
C PRO A 58 -34.18 5.33 7.74
N ILE A 59 -34.89 5.16 6.63
CA ILE A 59 -34.28 4.63 5.41
C ILE A 59 -33.51 5.72 4.66
N VAL A 60 -33.95 6.98 4.75
CA VAL A 60 -33.31 8.09 4.03
C VAL A 60 -31.86 8.31 4.47
N TRP A 61 -31.57 8.32 5.77
CA TRP A 61 -30.20 8.51 6.25
C TRP A 61 -29.28 7.36 5.85
N LEU A 62 -29.78 6.12 5.91
CA LEU A 62 -29.03 4.94 5.47
C LEU A 62 -28.74 4.96 3.97
N LEU A 63 -29.66 5.49 3.15
CA LEU A 63 -29.43 5.64 1.70
C LEU A 63 -28.33 6.66 1.40
N PHE A 64 -28.22 7.74 2.19
CA PHE A 64 -27.09 8.68 2.09
C PHE A 64 -25.78 8.02 2.52
N LEU A 65 -25.78 7.31 3.66
CA LEU A 65 -24.61 6.61 4.15
C LEU A 65 -24.12 5.55 3.14
N TYR A 66 -25.04 4.76 2.60
CA TYR A 66 -24.78 3.80 1.52
C TYR A 66 -24.15 4.51 0.32
N GLY A 67 -24.79 5.58 -0.17
CA GLY A 67 -24.32 6.24 -1.38
C GLY A 67 -22.97 6.91 -1.24
N TRP A 68 -22.71 7.58 -0.13
CA TRP A 68 -21.41 8.17 0.14
C TRP A 68 -20.33 7.11 0.35
N SER A 69 -20.65 6.00 1.02
CA SER A 69 -19.70 4.89 1.17
C SER A 69 -19.26 4.32 -0.18
N TRP A 70 -20.22 4.10 -1.08
CA TRP A 70 -19.95 3.64 -2.45
C TRP A 70 -19.38 4.72 -3.38
N PHE A 71 -19.42 5.99 -2.97
CA PHE A 71 -18.71 7.07 -3.65
C PHE A 71 -17.26 7.19 -3.16
N VAL A 72 -17.01 6.97 -1.87
CA VAL A 72 -15.69 7.04 -1.25
C VAL A 72 -14.83 5.84 -1.63
N ALA A 73 -15.36 4.62 -1.56
CA ALA A 73 -14.61 3.40 -1.87
C ALA A 73 -13.87 3.49 -3.23
N PRO A 74 -14.52 3.90 -4.34
CA PRO A 74 -13.85 3.94 -5.64
C PRO A 74 -12.83 5.09 -5.75
N MET A 75 -12.96 6.15 -4.95
CA MET A 75 -11.97 7.22 -4.91
C MET A 75 -10.64 6.77 -4.29
N THR A 76 -10.68 5.79 -3.39
CA THR A 76 -9.50 5.26 -2.71
C THR A 76 -8.79 4.13 -3.45
N ILE A 77 -9.38 3.59 -4.53
CA ILE A 77 -8.76 2.47 -5.27
C ILE A 77 -7.64 3.05 -6.16
N PRO A 78 -6.38 2.62 -5.97
CA PRO A 78 -5.29 2.97 -6.89
C PRO A 78 -5.49 2.36 -8.29
N GLY A 79 -4.74 2.83 -9.27
CA GLY A 79 -4.62 2.18 -10.57
C GLY A 79 -3.31 1.40 -10.67
N THR A 80 -3.23 0.48 -11.62
CA THR A 80 -1.95 -0.17 -11.99
C THR A 80 -1.72 -0.09 -13.50
N THR A 81 -0.45 0.03 -13.89
CA THR A 81 0.01 -0.05 -15.29
C THR A 81 1.14 -1.07 -15.42
N ASP A 82 1.61 -1.30 -16.64
CA ASP A 82 2.74 -2.20 -16.90
C ASP A 82 4.07 -1.71 -16.31
N SER A 83 4.15 -0.42 -15.97
CA SER A 83 5.41 0.22 -15.56
C SER A 83 5.41 0.66 -14.10
N SER A 84 4.25 1.02 -13.54
CA SER A 84 4.15 1.48 -12.16
C SER A 84 2.70 1.55 -11.64
N PRO A 85 2.52 1.60 -10.31
CA PRO A 85 1.24 1.95 -9.69
C PRO A 85 0.83 3.39 -10.06
N LEU A 86 -0.47 3.66 -10.20
CA LEU A 86 -1.05 4.99 -10.44
C LEU A 86 -1.83 5.53 -9.23
N PRO A 87 -1.62 6.79 -8.84
CA PRO A 87 -2.23 7.34 -7.62
C PRO A 87 -3.75 7.27 -7.68
N SER A 88 -4.37 7.06 -6.51
CA SER A 88 -5.82 7.06 -6.39
C SER A 88 -6.41 8.43 -6.72
N LEU A 89 -7.72 8.47 -7.02
CA LEU A 89 -8.44 9.72 -7.21
C LEU A 89 -8.38 10.60 -5.96
N LEU A 90 -8.51 9.99 -4.78
CA LEU A 90 -8.43 10.71 -3.52
C LEU A 90 -7.08 11.42 -3.37
N HIS A 91 -5.99 10.70 -3.62
CA HIS A 91 -4.64 11.27 -3.60
C HIS A 91 -4.52 12.42 -4.60
N SER A 92 -5.02 12.23 -5.83
CA SER A 92 -4.99 13.24 -6.89
C SER A 92 -5.76 14.53 -6.54
N PHE A 93 -6.89 14.41 -5.81
CA PHE A 93 -7.68 15.57 -5.38
C PHE A 93 -7.08 16.30 -4.18
N VAL A 94 -6.45 15.56 -3.26
CA VAL A 94 -5.86 16.13 -2.05
C VAL A 94 -4.58 16.88 -2.38
N GLY A 95 -3.80 16.39 -3.36
CA GLY A 95 -2.53 16.99 -3.76
C GLY A 95 -1.46 16.95 -2.68
N GLN A 96 -1.62 16.09 -1.67
CA GLN A 96 -0.68 15.86 -0.59
C GLN A 96 -0.49 14.35 -0.37
N PRO A 97 0.68 13.93 0.15
CA PRO A 97 0.95 12.55 0.48
C PRO A 97 -0.13 11.95 1.38
N LEU A 98 -0.60 10.76 1.02
CA LEU A 98 -1.61 10.02 1.77
C LEU A 98 -1.25 8.53 1.79
N SER A 99 -0.93 8.00 2.97
CA SER A 99 -0.51 6.61 3.16
C SER A 99 -1.53 5.61 2.61
N ASP A 100 -1.05 4.56 1.93
CA ASP A 100 -1.92 3.50 1.40
C ASP A 100 -2.56 2.65 2.47
N LYS A 101 -1.91 2.45 3.62
CA LYS A 101 -2.56 1.82 4.78
C LYS A 101 -3.81 2.63 5.15
N TYR A 102 -3.71 3.96 5.14
CA TYR A 102 -4.82 4.84 5.45
C TYR A 102 -5.90 4.81 4.36
N GLN A 103 -5.51 4.87 3.08
CA GLN A 103 -6.44 4.73 1.95
C GLN A 103 -7.15 3.38 1.97
N GLY A 104 -6.43 2.30 2.29
CA GLY A 104 -6.95 0.95 2.46
C GLY A 104 -7.93 0.85 3.63
N VAL A 105 -7.66 1.50 4.76
CA VAL A 105 -8.61 1.59 5.87
C VAL A 105 -9.87 2.36 5.48
N ILE A 106 -9.75 3.48 4.75
CA ILE A 106 -10.92 4.20 4.22
C ILE A 106 -11.69 3.32 3.23
N PHE A 107 -11.00 2.61 2.36
CA PHE A 107 -11.59 1.71 1.37
C PHE A 107 -12.38 0.59 2.04
N VAL A 108 -11.74 -0.18 2.92
CA VAL A 108 -12.38 -1.28 3.65
C VAL A 108 -13.51 -0.76 4.54
N GLY A 109 -13.26 0.33 5.27
CA GLY A 109 -14.25 0.96 6.13
C GLY A 109 -15.50 1.40 5.35
N SER A 110 -15.31 2.03 4.19
CA SER A 110 -16.42 2.45 3.33
C SER A 110 -17.16 1.25 2.73
N LEU A 111 -16.48 0.18 2.28
CA LEU A 111 -17.16 -1.03 1.81
C LEU A 111 -18.00 -1.70 2.91
N VAL A 112 -17.45 -1.83 4.11
CA VAL A 112 -18.15 -2.43 5.26
C VAL A 112 -19.36 -1.58 5.65
N VAL A 113 -19.18 -0.27 5.86
CA VAL A 113 -20.26 0.64 6.23
C VAL A 113 -21.33 0.70 5.14
N GLY A 114 -20.94 0.76 3.87
CA GLY A 114 -21.86 0.75 2.74
C GLY A 114 -22.67 -0.54 2.67
N THR A 115 -22.04 -1.70 2.86
CA THR A 115 -22.72 -3.01 2.85
C THR A 115 -23.69 -3.15 4.01
N LEU A 116 -23.27 -2.77 5.23
CA LEU A 116 -24.13 -2.79 6.41
C LEU A 116 -25.32 -1.82 6.25
N ALA A 117 -25.09 -0.63 5.69
CA ALA A 117 -26.16 0.32 5.41
C ALA A 117 -27.18 -0.23 4.41
N TRP A 118 -26.72 -0.91 3.35
CA TRP A 118 -27.60 -1.56 2.37
C TRP A 118 -28.44 -2.68 2.99
N LEU A 119 -27.81 -3.56 3.79
CA LEU A 119 -28.52 -4.62 4.52
C LEU A 119 -29.56 -4.05 5.48
N ALA A 120 -29.20 -3.02 6.24
CA ALA A 120 -30.13 -2.34 7.14
C ALA A 120 -31.32 -1.73 6.38
N VAL A 121 -31.09 -1.12 5.21
CA VAL A 121 -32.16 -0.60 4.34
C VAL A 121 -33.08 -1.72 3.88
N LEU A 122 -32.55 -2.88 3.47
CA LEU A 122 -33.36 -4.02 3.06
C LEU A 122 -34.22 -4.56 4.21
N ILE A 123 -33.62 -4.77 5.38
CA ILE A 123 -34.31 -5.27 6.57
C ILE A 123 -35.41 -4.28 6.99
N LEU A 124 -35.10 -2.99 7.10
CA LEU A 124 -36.09 -1.97 7.45
C LEU A 124 -37.19 -1.84 6.40
N SER A 125 -36.87 -2.00 5.12
CA SER A 125 -37.88 -2.01 4.05
C SER A 125 -38.86 -3.18 4.21
N ALA A 126 -38.39 -4.33 4.73
CA ALA A 126 -39.20 -5.51 4.99
C ALA A 126 -39.98 -5.46 6.31
N LEU A 127 -39.52 -4.68 7.30
CA LEU A 127 -40.14 -4.60 8.63
C LEU A 127 -41.06 -3.38 8.81
N LEU A 128 -40.71 -2.20 8.28
CA LEU A 128 -41.42 -0.95 8.56
C LEU A 128 -42.84 -0.91 7.97
N ASP A 129 -43.83 -0.71 8.82
CA ASP A 129 -45.21 -0.52 8.37
C ASP A 129 -45.45 0.85 7.74
N PRO A 130 -46.38 0.96 6.77
CA PRO A 130 -46.72 2.23 6.15
C PRO A 130 -47.28 3.20 7.19
N GLN A 131 -46.56 4.30 7.44
CA GLN A 131 -47.01 5.33 8.36
C GLN A 131 -48.00 6.30 7.69
N PRO A 132 -49.05 6.75 8.41
CA PRO A 132 -49.92 7.81 7.94
C PRO A 132 -49.15 9.14 7.82
N GLN A 133 -49.38 9.88 6.74
CA GLN A 133 -48.60 11.05 6.24
C GLN A 133 -48.42 12.25 7.21
N SER A 134 -48.95 12.21 8.43
CA SER A 134 -49.03 13.35 9.35
C SER A 134 -47.70 13.82 9.98
N GLY A 135 -46.59 13.10 9.79
CA GLY A 135 -45.29 13.39 10.42
C GLY A 135 -44.17 13.90 9.50
N ALA A 136 -44.46 14.20 8.23
CA ALA A 136 -43.44 14.37 7.18
C ALA A 136 -42.40 15.49 7.43
N HIS A 137 -42.70 16.52 8.23
CA HIS A 137 -41.83 17.69 8.42
C HIS A 137 -40.69 17.53 9.43
N ARG A 138 -40.76 16.63 10.42
CA ARG A 138 -39.67 16.47 11.40
C ARG A 138 -38.51 15.62 10.89
N TRP A 139 -38.78 14.74 9.93
CA TRP A 139 -37.80 13.82 9.37
C TRP A 139 -36.90 14.46 8.31
N THR A 140 -37.32 15.57 7.71
CA THR A 140 -36.54 16.29 6.70
C THR A 140 -35.27 16.90 7.30
N THR A 141 -35.33 17.53 8.47
CA THR A 141 -34.14 18.16 9.10
C THR A 141 -33.06 17.14 9.43
N VAL A 142 -33.42 16.00 10.04
CA VAL A 142 -32.45 14.94 10.37
C VAL A 142 -31.85 14.33 9.10
N SER A 143 -32.65 14.17 8.05
CA SER A 143 -32.18 13.67 6.75
C SER A 143 -31.20 14.64 6.08
N TRP A 144 -31.44 15.95 6.16
CA TRP A 144 -30.53 16.98 5.66
C TRP A 144 -29.22 17.04 6.45
N ILE A 145 -29.28 16.88 7.77
CA ILE A 145 -28.09 16.77 8.60
C ILE A 145 -27.28 15.54 8.17
N ALA A 146 -27.91 14.38 8.01
CA ALA A 146 -27.22 13.17 7.55
C ALA A 146 -26.60 13.33 6.16
N ALA A 147 -27.28 14.02 5.23
CA ALA A 147 -26.78 14.28 3.90
C ALA A 147 -25.50 15.14 3.88
N LEU A 148 -25.34 16.04 4.86
CA LEU A 148 -24.18 16.93 4.99
C LEU A 148 -23.07 16.36 5.90
N VAL A 149 -23.44 15.65 6.96
CA VAL A 149 -22.49 15.11 7.94
C VAL A 149 -21.56 14.08 7.30
N VAL A 150 -22.07 13.19 6.45
CA VAL A 150 -21.24 12.15 5.84
C VAL A 150 -20.11 12.72 4.95
N PRO A 151 -20.36 13.65 4.00
CA PRO A 151 -19.27 14.25 3.24
C PRO A 151 -18.32 15.09 4.10
N VAL A 152 -18.81 15.77 5.14
CA VAL A 152 -17.94 16.49 6.08
C VAL A 152 -17.03 15.53 6.84
N LEU A 153 -17.56 14.41 7.34
CA LEU A 153 -16.77 13.37 8.01
C LEU A 153 -15.73 12.77 7.08
N PHE A 154 -16.06 12.58 5.80
CA PHE A 154 -15.10 12.13 4.80
C PHE A 154 -13.96 13.13 4.62
N VAL A 155 -14.25 14.42 4.43
CA VAL A 155 -13.22 15.47 4.31
C VAL A 155 -12.35 15.53 5.56
N VAL A 156 -12.95 15.48 6.76
CA VAL A 156 -12.21 15.47 8.03
C VAL A 156 -11.33 14.23 8.13
N ALA A 157 -11.83 13.04 7.79
CA ALA A 157 -11.02 11.83 7.77
C ALA A 157 -9.84 11.96 6.79
N THR A 158 -10.06 12.46 5.58
CA THR A 158 -8.97 12.70 4.63
C THR A 158 -7.94 13.68 5.17
N MET A 159 -8.36 14.79 5.78
CA MET A 159 -7.45 15.76 6.41
C MET A 159 -6.64 15.13 7.54
N VAL A 160 -7.28 14.32 8.39
CA VAL A 160 -6.58 13.57 9.45
C VAL A 160 -5.58 12.60 8.84
N GLY A 161 -5.95 11.88 7.78
CA GLY A 161 -5.06 10.96 7.06
C GLY A 161 -3.80 11.62 6.53
N VAL A 162 -3.95 12.81 5.94
CA VAL A 162 -2.83 13.64 5.48
C VAL A 162 -1.90 14.00 6.63
N GLN A 163 -2.46 14.50 7.75
CA GLN A 163 -1.66 14.89 8.90
C GLN A 163 -0.95 13.68 9.54
N VAL A 164 -1.63 12.55 9.67
CA VAL A 164 -1.05 11.29 10.17
C VAL A 164 0.07 10.81 9.25
N THR A 165 -0.10 10.95 7.94
CA THR A 165 0.93 10.59 6.95
C THR A 165 2.16 11.50 7.10
N ALA A 166 1.95 12.82 7.22
CA ALA A 166 3.02 13.80 7.35
C ALA A 166 3.87 13.60 8.61
N VAL A 167 3.27 13.17 9.71
CA VAL A 167 3.98 12.91 10.99
C VAL A 167 4.44 11.47 11.15
N SER A 168 4.27 10.61 10.14
CA SER A 168 4.73 9.23 10.21
C SER A 168 6.26 9.20 10.25
N PRO A 169 6.88 8.68 11.32
CA PRO A 169 8.33 8.54 11.40
C PRO A 169 8.81 7.41 10.48
N ASP A 170 10.04 7.53 9.97
CA ASP A 170 10.84 6.44 9.40
C ASP A 170 11.57 5.63 10.51
N SER A 171 12.47 4.73 10.12
CA SER A 171 13.28 3.92 11.06
C SER A 171 14.15 4.78 12.01
N ASP A 172 14.64 5.93 11.53
CA ASP A 172 15.46 6.89 12.29
C ASP A 172 14.61 7.96 13.00
N PHE A 173 13.30 7.76 13.11
CA PHE A 173 12.34 8.71 13.68
C PHE A 173 12.19 10.04 12.93
N GLU A 174 12.69 10.14 11.70
CA GLU A 174 12.45 11.28 10.82
C GLU A 174 11.04 11.23 10.23
N THR A 175 10.32 12.35 10.35
CA THR A 175 8.96 12.44 9.82
C THR A 175 8.97 12.63 8.30
N ASN A 176 7.93 12.11 7.63
CA ASN A 176 7.74 12.31 6.18
C ASN A 176 7.78 13.79 5.77
N ALA A 177 7.18 14.68 6.57
CA ALA A 177 7.22 16.12 6.32
C ALA A 177 8.66 16.68 6.34
N ALA A 178 9.48 16.24 7.29
CA ALA A 178 10.88 16.67 7.38
C ALA A 178 11.71 16.15 6.20
N ALA A 179 11.56 14.87 5.85
CA ALA A 179 12.29 14.25 4.74
C ALA A 179 11.97 14.92 3.39
N THR A 180 10.70 15.24 3.13
CA THR A 180 10.25 15.89 1.88
C THR A 180 10.65 17.36 1.78
N GLU A 181 10.97 18.02 2.90
CA GLU A 181 11.50 19.39 2.91
C GLU A 181 13.01 19.46 2.64
N ARG A 182 13.75 18.33 2.75
CA ARG A 182 15.20 18.31 2.53
C ARG A 182 15.54 18.60 1.06
N PRO A 183 16.61 19.39 0.79
CA PRO A 183 17.18 19.50 -0.55
C PRO A 183 17.58 18.12 -1.09
N LEU A 184 17.40 17.90 -2.40
CA LEU A 184 17.71 16.63 -3.07
C LEU A 184 19.12 16.11 -2.78
N LYS A 185 20.12 17.00 -2.81
CA LYS A 185 21.51 16.64 -2.49
C LYS A 185 21.68 16.06 -1.08
N GLU A 186 20.92 16.57 -0.11
CA GLU A 186 20.97 16.06 1.27
C GLU A 186 20.23 14.72 1.39
N GLN A 187 19.17 14.50 0.59
CA GLN A 187 18.52 13.19 0.49
C GLN A 187 19.45 12.15 -0.13
N GLY A 188 20.18 12.50 -1.19
CA GLY A 188 21.18 11.62 -1.81
C GLY A 188 22.35 11.28 -0.89
N ALA A 189 22.84 12.25 -0.10
CA ALA A 189 23.89 12.00 0.89
C ALA A 189 23.42 11.07 2.03
N LEU A 190 22.19 11.25 2.53
CA LEU A 190 21.62 10.38 3.56
C LEU A 190 21.45 8.94 3.05
N MET A 191 21.03 8.79 1.79
CA MET A 191 20.91 7.49 1.16
C MET A 191 22.27 6.79 1.02
N LEU A 192 23.31 7.50 0.57
CA LEU A 192 24.68 6.96 0.50
C LEU A 192 25.16 6.51 1.89
N GLU A 193 24.95 7.34 2.91
CA GLU A 193 25.30 7.00 4.30
C GLU A 193 24.57 5.73 4.78
N ARG A 194 23.27 5.60 4.49
CA ARG A 194 22.49 4.41 4.85
C ARG A 194 22.94 3.17 4.07
N TYR A 195 23.29 3.33 2.80
CA TYR A 195 23.85 2.25 1.98
C TYR A 195 25.17 1.74 2.53
N GLU A 196 26.11 2.65 2.83
CA GLU A 196 27.41 2.32 3.42
C GLU A 196 27.25 1.59 4.76
N ARG A 197 26.30 2.01 5.61
CA ARG A 197 26.01 1.34 6.88
C ARG A 197 25.53 -0.10 6.70
N VAL A 198 24.65 -0.35 5.73
CA VAL A 198 24.15 -1.70 5.42
C VAL A 198 25.27 -2.56 4.86
N GLN A 199 26.12 -2.01 4.01
CA GLN A 199 27.29 -2.74 3.50
C GLN A 199 28.21 -3.16 4.63
N GLU A 200 28.53 -2.25 5.55
CA GLU A 200 29.40 -2.55 6.70
C GLU A 200 28.85 -3.72 7.54
N SER A 201 27.55 -3.74 7.83
CA SER A 201 26.94 -4.84 8.60
C SER A 201 26.97 -6.19 7.86
N VAL A 202 26.86 -6.18 6.52
CA VAL A 202 26.95 -7.40 5.71
C VAL A 202 28.39 -7.89 5.51
N SER A 203 29.40 -7.00 5.48
CA SER A 203 30.81 -7.44 5.34
C SER A 203 31.22 -8.40 6.42
N GLU A 204 30.88 -8.10 7.67
CA GLU A 204 31.28 -8.91 8.81
C GLU A 204 30.69 -10.32 8.72
N VAL A 205 29.43 -10.42 8.27
CA VAL A 205 28.74 -11.70 8.04
C VAL A 205 29.40 -12.47 6.88
N ARG A 206 29.76 -11.80 5.78
CA ARG A 206 30.43 -12.44 4.64
C ARG A 206 31.80 -12.97 5.04
N ALA A 207 32.64 -12.14 5.65
CA ALA A 207 33.99 -12.50 6.10
C ALA A 207 33.98 -13.70 7.07
N GLN A 208 32.99 -13.78 7.95
CA GLN A 208 32.86 -14.91 8.87
C GLN A 208 32.48 -16.22 8.17
N MET A 209 31.73 -16.15 7.06
CA MET A 209 31.28 -17.33 6.30
C MET A 209 32.28 -17.80 5.25
N ALA A 210 32.88 -16.88 4.50
CA ALA A 210 33.88 -17.14 3.46
C ALA A 210 34.61 -15.84 3.08
N ASP A 211 35.94 -15.91 2.98
CA ASP A 211 36.79 -14.76 2.70
C ASP A 211 36.62 -14.19 1.26
N ASP A 212 36.30 -15.05 0.26
CA ASP A 212 36.30 -14.69 -1.17
C ASP A 212 35.12 -15.33 -1.95
N ASP A 213 35.03 -15.06 -3.25
CA ASP A 213 34.11 -15.69 -4.23
C ASP A 213 32.60 -15.37 -4.06
N TRP A 214 32.25 -14.29 -3.36
CA TRP A 214 30.87 -13.81 -3.33
C TRP A 214 30.48 -13.19 -4.66
N THR A 215 29.38 -13.66 -5.24
CA THR A 215 28.78 -13.08 -6.45
C THR A 215 27.51 -12.33 -6.09
N MET A 216 27.36 -11.09 -6.56
CA MET A 216 26.12 -10.35 -6.38
C MET A 216 25.10 -10.86 -7.40
N THR A 217 23.95 -11.34 -6.94
CA THR A 217 22.85 -11.79 -7.83
C THR A 217 21.67 -10.84 -7.88
N GLY A 218 21.70 -9.78 -7.06
CA GLY A 218 20.72 -8.70 -7.06
C GLY A 218 21.38 -7.38 -6.67
N GLY A 219 21.11 -6.31 -7.43
CA GLY A 219 21.59 -4.95 -7.19
C GLY A 219 20.76 -4.19 -6.15
N PRO A 220 21.13 -2.93 -5.79
CA PRO A 220 20.28 -2.06 -5.00
C PRO A 220 18.89 -2.00 -5.64
N SER A 221 17.92 -2.67 -5.03
CA SER A 221 16.56 -2.69 -5.54
C SER A 221 15.73 -1.65 -4.78
N GLY A 222 15.37 -0.59 -5.49
CA GLY A 222 14.24 0.23 -5.07
C GLY A 222 12.96 -0.51 -5.41
N LEU A 223 12.02 -0.54 -4.45
CA LEU A 223 10.62 -0.99 -4.57
C LEU A 223 10.32 -2.45 -4.11
N SER A 224 10.54 -2.76 -2.84
CA SER A 224 9.73 -3.76 -2.12
C SER A 224 8.32 -3.23 -1.95
N SER A 225 7.38 -4.12 -2.22
CA SER A 225 5.96 -4.00 -1.86
C SER A 225 5.69 -3.92 -0.36
N ASP A 226 6.69 -4.15 0.51
CA ASP A 226 6.52 -4.25 1.96
C ASP A 226 6.61 -2.92 2.71
N CYS A 227 7.17 -1.88 2.07
CA CYS A 227 6.65 -0.56 2.34
C CYS A 227 5.24 -0.51 1.81
N ARG A 228 4.27 -0.63 2.72
CA ARG A 228 2.83 -0.65 2.41
C ARG A 228 2.32 0.71 1.90
N SER A 229 2.96 1.26 0.88
CA SER A 229 2.80 2.56 0.23
C SER A 229 3.36 2.50 -1.20
N LEU A 230 2.49 2.38 -2.19
CA LEU A 230 2.79 2.43 -3.63
C LEU A 230 2.86 3.86 -4.18
N TYR A 231 2.63 4.90 -3.35
CA TYR A 231 2.56 6.32 -3.79
C TYR A 231 3.39 7.30 -2.97
N MET A 232 4.17 6.80 -2.02
CA MET A 232 5.30 7.51 -1.46
C MET A 232 6.43 6.51 -1.42
N GLU A 233 7.53 6.85 -2.08
CA GLU A 233 8.72 6.02 -2.10
C GLU A 233 9.33 6.06 -0.71
N CYS A 234 9.07 4.98 0.03
CA CYS A 234 10.10 4.57 0.93
C CYS A 234 11.22 3.98 0.08
N TYR A 235 12.42 4.04 0.61
CA TYR A 235 13.53 3.29 0.06
C TYR A 235 14.07 2.38 1.14
N PHE A 236 14.58 1.26 0.69
CA PHE A 236 15.43 0.35 1.43
C PHE A 236 16.33 -0.30 0.35
N PHE A 237 17.37 -0.98 0.78
CA PHE A 237 18.23 -1.76 -0.09
C PHE A 237 17.98 -3.24 0.17
N ASP A 238 17.66 -3.99 -0.88
CA ASP A 238 17.80 -5.46 -0.88
C ASP A 238 19.13 -5.78 -1.56
N VAL A 239 20.03 -6.48 -0.89
CA VAL A 239 21.29 -6.93 -1.47
C VAL A 239 21.42 -8.44 -1.33
N ASP A 240 21.54 -9.10 -2.48
CA ASP A 240 21.64 -10.56 -2.59
C ASP A 240 23.08 -10.97 -2.93
N PHE A 241 23.75 -11.62 -1.98
CA PHE A 241 25.07 -12.23 -2.18
C PHE A 241 24.96 -13.75 -2.25
N MET A 242 25.42 -14.31 -3.36
CA MET A 242 25.47 -15.75 -3.59
C MET A 242 26.91 -16.25 -3.55
N HIS A 243 27.19 -17.23 -2.70
CA HIS A 243 28.45 -17.95 -2.70
C HIS A 243 28.29 -19.30 -3.43
N PRO A 244 29.03 -19.57 -4.52
CA PRO A 244 28.78 -20.69 -5.42
C PRO A 244 29.14 -22.06 -4.85
N THR A 245 30.02 -22.13 -3.84
CA THR A 245 30.51 -23.38 -3.28
C THR A 245 30.74 -23.28 -1.78
N ALA A 246 29.73 -23.56 -0.97
CA ALA A 246 29.96 -23.78 0.47
C ALA A 246 30.55 -25.18 0.77
N GLY A 247 30.62 -26.05 -0.25
CA GLY A 247 30.97 -27.45 -0.10
C GLY A 247 29.75 -28.28 0.29
N ALA A 248 29.70 -29.54 -0.16
CA ALA A 248 28.62 -30.44 0.23
C ALA A 248 28.69 -30.70 1.75
N GLY A 249 27.67 -30.27 2.50
CA GLY A 249 27.54 -30.56 3.94
C GLY A 249 27.50 -29.35 4.88
N VAL A 250 27.31 -28.13 4.38
CA VAL A 250 27.14 -26.94 5.24
C VAL A 250 25.81 -27.01 5.99
N ASP A 251 25.89 -27.07 7.33
CA ASP A 251 24.73 -27.07 8.21
C ASP A 251 24.29 -25.62 8.46
N ARG A 252 23.06 -25.29 8.05
CA ARG A 252 22.46 -23.97 8.34
C ARG A 252 22.55 -23.62 9.83
N ARG A 253 22.44 -24.60 10.73
CA ARG A 253 22.53 -24.33 12.18
C ARG A 253 23.92 -23.89 12.60
N GLU A 254 24.96 -24.43 11.98
CA GLU A 254 26.34 -24.03 12.25
C GLU A 254 26.58 -22.61 11.74
N LEU A 255 26.10 -22.28 10.53
CA LEU A 255 26.18 -20.93 10.01
C LEU A 255 25.38 -19.93 10.85
N VAL A 256 24.15 -20.27 11.25
CA VAL A 256 23.35 -19.41 12.15
C VAL A 256 24.10 -19.17 13.45
N ALA A 257 24.69 -20.20 14.07
CA ALA A 257 25.46 -20.02 15.30
C ALA A 257 26.68 -19.10 15.11
N GLN A 258 27.36 -19.17 13.95
CA GLN A 258 28.47 -18.26 13.63
C GLN A 258 28.00 -16.81 13.46
N VAL A 259 26.85 -16.60 12.84
CA VAL A 259 26.27 -15.26 12.66
C VAL A 259 25.70 -14.73 13.99
N GLU A 260 25.22 -15.61 14.87
CA GLU A 260 24.82 -15.24 16.23
C GLU A 260 25.99 -14.75 17.09
N GLU A 261 27.21 -15.25 16.85
CA GLU A 261 28.44 -14.73 17.51
C GLU A 261 28.75 -13.28 17.10
N LEU A 262 28.27 -12.83 15.94
CA LEU A 262 28.37 -11.45 15.46
C LEU A 262 27.26 -10.53 16.01
N GLY A 263 26.38 -11.03 16.87
CA GLY A 263 25.31 -10.23 17.48
C GLY A 263 23.99 -10.24 16.73
N TRP A 264 23.80 -11.17 15.77
CA TRP A 264 22.52 -11.41 15.13
C TRP A 264 21.71 -12.47 15.88
N PHE A 265 20.38 -12.44 15.79
CA PHE A 265 19.52 -13.38 16.51
C PHE A 265 18.41 -13.91 15.61
N GLU A 266 18.19 -15.23 15.62
CA GLU A 266 17.11 -15.83 14.84
C GLU A 266 15.73 -15.56 15.46
N ASN A 267 14.82 -14.98 14.69
CA ASN A 267 13.45 -14.71 15.08
C ASN A 267 12.51 -15.91 14.84
N GLU A 268 11.24 -15.80 15.24
CA GLU A 268 10.25 -16.90 15.08
C GLU A 268 9.98 -17.29 13.60
N GLN A 269 10.34 -16.43 12.65
CA GLN A 269 10.18 -16.63 11.21
C GLN A 269 11.43 -17.21 10.55
N GLY A 270 12.53 -17.39 11.31
CA GLY A 270 13.81 -17.89 10.80
C GLY A 270 14.68 -16.83 10.11
N LEU A 271 14.40 -15.54 10.35
CA LEU A 271 15.23 -14.39 9.93
C LEU A 271 16.21 -14.05 11.05
N LEU A 272 17.42 -13.63 10.68
CA LEU A 272 18.44 -13.15 11.60
C LEU A 272 18.27 -11.63 11.77
N ILE A 273 18.30 -11.13 13.01
CA ILE A 273 18.11 -9.71 13.32
C ILE A 273 19.25 -9.21 14.21
N ASP A 274 19.88 -8.09 13.86
CA ASP A 274 20.92 -7.45 14.68
C ASP A 274 20.35 -6.59 15.84
N GLU A 275 21.22 -5.89 16.58
CA GLU A 275 20.79 -4.99 17.68
C GLU A 275 20.01 -3.76 17.19
N ASP A 276 20.23 -3.34 15.94
CA ASP A 276 19.61 -2.17 15.33
C ASP A 276 18.26 -2.50 14.65
N GLY A 277 17.97 -3.80 14.46
CA GLY A 277 16.73 -4.28 13.86
C GLY A 277 16.84 -4.63 12.37
N THR A 278 18.04 -4.62 11.80
CA THR A 278 18.31 -5.02 10.41
C THR A 278 17.97 -6.50 10.23
N GLU A 279 17.26 -6.84 9.16
CA GLU A 279 16.88 -8.22 8.86
C GLU A 279 17.83 -8.86 7.82
N LEU A 280 18.36 -10.02 8.17
CA LEU A 280 19.21 -10.87 7.33
C LEU A 280 18.52 -12.21 7.11
N SER A 281 18.33 -12.59 5.85
CA SER A 281 17.87 -13.90 5.44
C SER A 281 19.04 -14.73 4.94
N LEU A 282 19.24 -15.90 5.55
CA LEU A 282 20.24 -16.88 5.15
C LEU A 282 19.56 -18.12 4.57
N THR A 283 19.81 -18.37 3.29
CA THR A 283 19.31 -19.54 2.56
C THR A 283 20.45 -20.44 2.12
N VAL A 284 20.39 -21.72 2.51
CA VAL A 284 21.31 -22.77 2.05
C VAL A 284 20.58 -23.64 1.03
N TYR A 285 21.08 -23.69 -0.20
CA TYR A 285 20.51 -24.53 -1.26
C TYR A 285 21.03 -25.96 -1.20
N ASP A 286 20.24 -26.89 -1.74
CA ASP A 286 20.59 -28.33 -1.81
C ASP A 286 21.89 -28.61 -2.60
N ASP A 287 22.27 -27.70 -3.49
CA ASP A 287 23.51 -27.77 -4.29
C ASP A 287 24.73 -27.19 -3.56
N GLY A 288 24.57 -26.76 -2.30
CA GLY A 288 25.64 -26.19 -1.48
C GLY A 288 25.91 -24.71 -1.75
N ARG A 289 25.04 -24.01 -2.49
CA ARG A 289 25.10 -22.55 -2.59
C ARG A 289 24.54 -21.89 -1.34
N LEU A 290 25.13 -20.76 -0.97
CA LEU A 290 24.61 -19.88 0.08
C LEU A 290 24.08 -18.62 -0.56
N LEU A 291 22.92 -18.17 -0.09
CA LEU A 291 22.37 -16.86 -0.38
C LEU A 291 22.21 -16.10 0.94
N LEU A 292 22.91 -14.98 1.03
CA LEU A 292 22.71 -13.95 2.02
C LEU A 292 21.88 -12.86 1.39
N ARG A 293 20.77 -12.52 2.03
CA ARG A 293 19.92 -11.41 1.66
C ARG A 293 19.78 -10.48 2.85
N VAL A 294 20.11 -9.21 2.68
CA VAL A 294 19.92 -8.20 3.71
C VAL A 294 18.99 -7.12 3.22
N GLU A 295 17.96 -6.85 4.02
CA GLU A 295 17.04 -5.74 3.82
C GLU A 295 17.46 -4.61 4.76
N SER A 296 17.77 -3.44 4.21
CA SER A 296 18.04 -2.28 5.04
C SER A 296 16.79 -1.78 5.75
N ASP A 297 16.99 -1.00 6.79
CA ASP A 297 15.99 -0.08 7.31
C ASP A 297 15.35 0.78 6.20
N TRP A 298 14.07 1.07 6.34
CA TRP A 298 13.32 1.87 5.38
C TRP A 298 13.34 3.37 5.73
N TRP A 299 13.36 4.23 4.71
CA TRP A 299 13.33 5.69 4.88
C TRP A 299 12.46 6.40 3.86
N TRP A 300 12.08 7.64 4.17
CA TRP A 300 11.32 8.48 3.24
C TRP A 300 12.23 9.18 2.22
N GLY A 301 11.84 9.21 0.94
CA GLY A 301 12.49 10.09 -0.04
C GLY A 301 11.62 10.45 -1.25
N SER A 302 12.12 11.32 -2.13
CA SER A 302 11.40 11.74 -3.34
C SER A 302 11.83 11.02 -4.63
N SER A 303 11.02 10.05 -5.01
CA SER A 303 10.82 9.41 -6.31
C SER A 303 11.58 9.90 -7.53
N PHE A 304 11.09 10.97 -8.15
CA PHE A 304 11.43 11.23 -9.54
C PHE A 304 12.87 11.69 -9.74
N THR A 305 13.51 12.23 -8.69
CA THR A 305 14.82 12.88 -8.82
C THR A 305 15.94 12.07 -8.17
N LEU A 306 15.65 11.26 -7.14
CA LEU A 306 16.63 10.33 -6.58
C LEU A 306 16.96 9.24 -7.59
N GLN A 307 15.96 8.63 -8.23
CA GLN A 307 16.21 7.60 -9.25
C GLN A 307 16.94 8.17 -10.49
N GLU A 308 16.71 9.44 -10.86
CA GLU A 308 17.40 10.11 -11.97
C GLU A 308 18.82 10.55 -11.61
N GLU A 309 19.07 11.01 -10.37
CA GLU A 309 20.44 11.24 -9.86
C GLU A 309 21.22 9.91 -9.69
N LEU A 310 20.54 8.83 -9.30
CA LEU A 310 21.10 7.48 -9.15
C LEU A 310 21.40 6.79 -10.48
N SER A 311 20.51 6.90 -11.47
CA SER A 311 20.68 6.25 -12.78
C SER A 311 21.77 6.92 -13.65
N GLY A 312 22.40 7.98 -13.14
CA GLY A 312 23.69 8.46 -13.64
C GLY A 312 24.89 7.59 -13.23
N GLY A 313 24.71 6.55 -12.41
CA GLY A 313 25.77 5.71 -11.83
C GLY A 313 25.43 4.24 -11.58
N VAL A 314 24.19 3.87 -11.24
CA VAL A 314 23.81 2.45 -11.14
C VAL A 314 23.69 1.89 -12.56
N GLU A 315 24.69 1.13 -13.02
CA GLU A 315 24.50 0.27 -14.19
C GLU A 315 23.33 -0.66 -13.90
N ARG A 316 22.24 -0.44 -14.64
CA ARG A 316 21.05 -1.29 -14.63
C ARG A 316 21.53 -2.73 -14.79
N TYR A 317 21.34 -3.57 -13.77
CA TYR A 317 21.72 -4.99 -13.77
C TYR A 317 21.55 -5.57 -15.17
N ASP A 318 22.67 -5.80 -15.86
CA ASP A 318 22.70 -6.40 -17.17
C ASP A 318 22.72 -7.91 -16.96
N PRO A 319 21.61 -8.63 -17.20
CA PRO A 319 21.56 -10.07 -16.99
C PRO A 319 22.52 -10.84 -17.90
N ASP A 320 23.08 -10.18 -18.94
CA ASP A 320 24.06 -10.73 -19.86
C ASP A 320 25.52 -10.33 -19.48
N ALA A 321 25.73 -9.48 -18.48
CA ALA A 321 27.06 -9.18 -17.96
C ALA A 321 27.61 -10.38 -17.17
N GLU A 322 28.92 -10.60 -17.25
CA GLU A 322 29.57 -11.60 -16.40
C GLU A 322 29.39 -11.18 -14.94
N PRO A 323 28.96 -12.10 -14.03
CA PRO A 323 28.74 -11.75 -12.64
C PRO A 323 30.05 -11.27 -12.02
N GLU A 324 30.06 -10.04 -11.52
CA GLU A 324 31.20 -9.51 -10.78
C GLU A 324 31.34 -10.27 -9.45
N THR A 325 32.58 -10.68 -9.16
CA THR A 325 32.98 -11.32 -7.90
C THR A 325 33.56 -10.27 -6.99
N PHE A 326 33.08 -10.23 -5.75
CA PHE A 326 33.52 -9.30 -4.73
C PHE A 326 34.25 -10.04 -3.62
N THR A 327 35.35 -9.47 -3.17
CA THR A 327 35.98 -9.81 -1.89
C THR A 327 35.08 -9.39 -0.73
N ASP A 328 35.42 -9.79 0.50
CA ASP A 328 34.69 -9.44 1.71
C ASP A 328 34.63 -7.93 1.98
N ASP A 329 35.64 -7.18 1.54
CA ASP A 329 35.74 -5.71 1.69
C ASP A 329 35.38 -4.90 0.43
N GLU A 330 35.11 -5.56 -0.71
CA GLU A 330 34.68 -4.91 -1.95
C GLU A 330 33.17 -4.85 -2.12
N TRP A 331 32.74 -3.76 -2.77
CA TRP A 331 31.34 -3.42 -2.95
C TRP A 331 31.04 -2.84 -4.32
N PRO A 332 29.85 -3.11 -4.87
CA PRO A 332 29.34 -2.35 -6.00
C PRO A 332 29.18 -0.89 -5.59
N SER A 333 29.57 0.03 -6.46
CA SER A 333 29.20 1.44 -6.31
C SER A 333 27.70 1.60 -6.52
N LEU A 334 27.07 2.47 -5.72
CA LEU A 334 25.76 3.05 -6.03
C LEU A 334 25.77 3.84 -7.34
#